data_AF-A0A7C1Y8T0-F1
#
_entry.id   AF-A0A7C1Y8T0-F1
#
_cell.length_a   1.000
_cell.length_b   1.000
_cell.length_c   1.000
_cell.angle_alpha   90.00
_cell.angle_beta   90.00
_cell.angle_gamma   90.00
#
_symmetry.space_group_name_H-M   'P 1'
#
loop_
_entity.id
_entity.type
_entity.pdbx_description
1 polymer ?
#
loop_
_entity_poly.entity_id
_entity_poly.type
_entity_poly.pdbx_seq_one_letter_code
_entity_poly.pdbx_strand_id
1 'polypeptide(L)'
;LWDSLQRAVSRPFPRARLTPQMIVGFTDSRIYREMGAVAYGAGLFSPTIEPGDFQSRFHGNDERVDVESLALTTQLWLDVVNDLMG
;
A
#
# COMPACT_ATOMS: atom_id res chain seq x y z
N LEU A 1 7.22 -11.66 1.55
CA LEU A 1 6.27 -10.53 1.40
C LEU A 1 6.98 -9.21 1.14
N TRP A 2 7.89 -8.73 2.00
CA TRP A 2 8.59 -7.45 1.80
C TRP A 2 9.28 -7.33 0.44
N ASP A 3 10.07 -8.33 0.03
CA ASP A 3 10.77 -8.28 -1.26
C ASP A 3 9.83 -8.29 -2.46
N SER A 4 8.68 -8.95 -2.33
CA SER A 4 7.62 -8.96 -3.35
C SER A 4 7.00 -7.57 -3.51
N LEU A 5 6.69 -6.91 -2.39
CA LEU A 5 6.26 -5.51 -2.38
C LEU A 5 7.32 -4.60 -3.02
N GLN A 6 8.60 -4.76 -2.67
CA GLN A 6 9.69 -3.96 -3.26
C GLN A 6 9.78 -4.17 -4.78
N ARG A 7 9.68 -5.41 -5.28
CA ARG A 7 9.69 -5.71 -6.71
C ARG A 7 8.48 -5.10 -7.41
N ALA A 8 7.29 -5.28 -6.87
CA ALA A 8 6.05 -4.75 -7.44
C ALA A 8 6.07 -3.21 -7.52
N VAL A 9 6.51 -2.52 -6.46
CA VAL A 9 6.64 -1.06 -6.44
C VAL A 9 7.70 -0.55 -7.43
N SER A 10 8.77 -1.32 -7.65
CA SER A 10 9.84 -0.94 -8.58
C SER A 10 9.40 -0.97 -10.05
N ARG A 11 8.26 -1.60 -10.38
CA ARG A 11 7.75 -1.66 -11.77
C ARG A 11 7.26 -0.28 -12.27
N PRO A 12 6.30 0.38 -11.60
CA PRO A 12 5.92 1.75 -11.96
C PRO A 12 6.95 2.79 -11.49
N PHE A 13 7.72 2.50 -10.43
CA PHE A 13 8.66 3.46 -9.84
C PHE A 13 10.07 2.85 -9.63
N PRO A 14 10.89 2.70 -10.68
CA PRO A 14 12.18 1.99 -10.61
C PRO A 14 13.22 2.54 -9.64
N ARG A 15 13.07 3.81 -9.25
CA ARG A 15 13.95 4.48 -8.28
C ARG A 15 13.36 4.57 -6.88
N ALA A 16 12.14 4.09 -6.66
CA ALA A 16 11.50 4.13 -5.36
C ALA A 16 12.16 3.16 -4.38
N ARG A 17 12.25 3.60 -3.12
CA ARG A 17 12.71 2.77 -2.00
C ARG A 17 11.61 2.68 -0.97
N LEU A 18 11.23 1.46 -0.61
CA LEU A 18 10.28 1.27 0.48
C LEU A 18 10.92 1.61 1.82
N THR A 19 10.23 2.43 2.59
CA THR A 19 10.59 2.74 3.97
C THR A 19 9.48 2.21 4.87
N PRO A 20 9.76 1.34 5.85
CA PRO A 20 8.73 0.88 6.77
C PRO A 20 8.23 2.04 7.62
N GLN A 21 6.92 2.11 7.81
CA GLN A 21 6.27 3.09 8.69
C GLN A 21 5.35 2.39 9.68
N MET A 22 5.25 2.97 10.88
CA MET A 22 4.24 2.60 11.86
C MET A 22 3.01 3.45 11.62
N ILE A 23 1.86 2.79 11.42
CA ILE A 23 0.57 3.46 11.36
C ILE A 23 -0.07 3.49 12.75
N VAL A 24 -0.77 4.57 13.06
CA VAL A 24 -1.60 4.69 14.26
C VAL A 24 -3.01 4.16 13.99
N GLY A 25 -3.69 3.68 15.03
CA GLY A 25 -5.01 3.07 14.91
C GLY A 25 -4.98 1.54 14.81
N PHE A 26 -6.15 0.94 14.60
CA PHE A 26 -6.30 -0.51 14.49
C PHE A 26 -6.39 -0.94 13.02
N THR A 27 -5.70 -2.03 12.69
CA THR A 27 -5.88 -2.76 11.44
C THR A 27 -5.93 -4.25 11.75
N ASP A 28 -6.55 -5.03 10.88
CA ASP A 28 -6.61 -6.49 11.02
C ASP A 28 -5.22 -7.14 11.01
N SER A 29 -4.18 -6.42 10.55
CA SER A 29 -2.78 -6.85 10.61
C SER A 29 -2.33 -7.21 12.02
N ARG A 30 -2.93 -6.63 13.07
CA ARG A 30 -2.65 -7.07 14.45
C ARG A 30 -3.05 -8.54 14.64
N ILE A 31 -4.27 -8.89 14.26
CA ILE A 31 -4.83 -10.24 14.43
C ILE A 31 -4.07 -11.23 13.54
N TYR A 32 -3.77 -10.87 12.29
CA TYR A 32 -2.97 -11.73 11.40
C TYR A 32 -1.57 -12.02 11.96
N ARG A 33 -0.92 -11.04 12.59
CA ARG A 33 0.37 -11.28 13.27
C ARG A 33 0.24 -12.18 14.49
N GLU A 34 -0.84 -12.07 15.27
CA GLU A 34 -1.13 -12.98 16.39
C GLU A 34 -1.35 -14.43 15.91
N MET A 35 -1.84 -14.62 14.68
CA MET A 35 -1.96 -15.93 14.02
C MET A 35 -0.66 -16.42 13.35
N GLY A 36 0.45 -15.70 13.48
CA GLY A 36 1.76 -16.10 12.95
C GLY A 36 2.06 -15.65 11.52
N ALA A 37 1.20 -14.82 10.90
CA ALA A 37 1.44 -14.30 9.56
C ALA A 37 2.37 -13.07 9.58
N VAL A 38 3.14 -12.89 8.49
CA VAL A 38 3.78 -11.60 8.18
C VAL A 38 2.72 -10.69 7.55
N ALA A 39 2.49 -9.50 8.12
CA ALA A 39 1.48 -8.57 7.64
C ALA A 39 2.06 -7.15 7.49
N TYR A 40 1.81 -6.54 6.33
CA TYR A 40 2.11 -5.13 6.03
C TYR A 40 0.88 -4.48 5.41
N GLY A 41 0.57 -3.24 5.82
CA GLY A 41 -0.31 -2.37 5.04
C GLY A 41 0.47 -1.76 3.88
N ALA A 42 -0.10 -1.76 2.68
CA ALA A 42 0.53 -1.17 1.49
C ALA A 42 -0.52 -0.57 0.55
N GLY A 43 -0.09 0.42 -0.22
CA GLY A 43 -0.86 1.07 -1.28
C GLY A 43 0.06 1.95 -2.10
N LEU A 44 -0.23 2.11 -3.39
CA LEU A 44 0.47 3.03 -4.29
C LEU A 44 -0.47 4.15 -4.71
N PHE A 45 -0.04 5.38 -4.48
CA PHE A 45 -0.79 6.58 -4.83
C PHE A 45 -0.15 7.28 -6.02
N SER A 46 -0.97 7.99 -6.79
CA SER A 46 -0.50 8.87 -7.86
C SER A 46 0.43 9.94 -7.27
N PRO A 47 1.42 10.43 -8.03
CA PRO A 47 2.31 11.51 -7.57
C PRO A 47 1.59 12.84 -7.29
N THR A 48 0.31 12.93 -7.64
CA THR A 48 -0.50 14.15 -7.48
C THR A 48 -1.26 14.19 -6.14
N ILE A 49 -1.32 13.07 -5.42
CA ILE A 49 -1.88 13.04 -4.07
C ILE A 49 -0.82 13.48 -3.06
N GLU A 50 -1.12 14.56 -2.35
CA GLU A 50 -0.36 14.97 -1.18
C GLU A 50 -0.66 14.04 0.01
N PRO A 51 0.36 13.51 0.72
CA PRO A 51 0.14 12.58 1.83
C PRO A 51 -0.74 13.15 2.96
N GLY A 52 -0.63 14.45 3.23
CA GLY A 52 -1.45 15.13 4.25
C GLY A 52 -2.93 15.19 3.87
N ASP A 53 -3.22 15.49 2.60
CA ASP A 53 -4.59 15.53 2.08
C ASP A 53 -5.24 14.15 2.17
N PHE A 54 -4.52 13.11 1.75
CA PHE A 54 -5.01 11.72 1.87
C PHE A 54 -5.34 11.36 3.32
N GLN A 55 -4.44 11.64 4.27
CA GLN A 55 -4.66 11.37 5.69
C GLN A 55 -5.86 12.14 6.25
N SER A 56 -6.03 13.41 5.86
CA SER A 56 -7.15 14.25 6.33
C SER A 56 -8.53 13.75 5.88
N ARG A 57 -8.58 13.03 4.75
CA ARG A 57 -9.81 12.50 4.16
C ARG A 57 -10.19 11.14 4.70
N PHE A 58 -9.29 10.43 5.37
CA PHE A 58 -9.58 9.13 5.95
C PHE A 58 -10.66 9.28 7.04
N HIS A 59 -11.88 8.80 6.76
CA HIS A 59 -13.08 9.07 7.56
C HIS A 59 -13.40 10.58 7.72
N GLY A 60 -12.89 11.40 6.81
CA GLY A 60 -13.02 12.85 6.81
C GLY A 60 -14.15 13.33 5.90
N ASN A 61 -14.26 14.65 5.76
CA ASN A 61 -15.19 15.25 4.81
C ASN A 61 -14.75 14.99 3.37
N ASP A 62 -15.72 14.68 2.51
CA ASP A 62 -15.47 14.49 1.06
C ASP A 62 -14.37 13.45 0.80
N GLU A 63 -14.45 12.32 1.53
CA GLU A 63 -13.56 11.19 1.39
C GLU A 63 -13.53 10.71 -0.06
N ARG A 64 -12.34 10.78 -0.67
CA ARG A 64 -12.11 10.38 -2.06
C ARG A 64 -10.63 10.17 -2.32
N VAL A 65 -10.37 9.40 -3.37
CA VAL A 65 -9.05 9.15 -3.94
C VAL A 65 -9.16 9.29 -5.46
N ASP A 66 -8.06 9.62 -6.13
CA ASP A 66 -8.05 9.69 -7.60
C ASP A 66 -8.08 8.28 -8.25
N VAL A 67 -8.48 8.22 -9.52
CA VAL A 67 -8.63 6.96 -10.25
C VAL A 67 -7.28 6.30 -10.56
N GLU A 68 -6.22 7.08 -10.76
CA GLU A 68 -4.87 6.57 -11.01
C GLU A 68 -4.32 5.86 -9.76
N SER A 69 -4.54 6.39 -8.56
CA SER A 69 -4.19 5.73 -7.29
C SER A 69 -4.90 4.39 -7.10
N LEU A 70 -6.19 4.32 -7.48
CA LEU A 70 -6.92 3.05 -7.49
C LEU A 70 -6.26 2.06 -8.46
N ALA A 71 -5.98 2.47 -9.69
CA ALA A 71 -5.34 1.63 -10.70
C ALA A 71 -3.94 1.16 -10.26
N LEU A 72 -3.11 2.06 -9.73
CA LEU A 72 -1.77 1.77 -9.23
C LEU A 72 -1.81 0.76 -8.07
N THR A 73 -2.72 0.96 -7.11
CA THR A 73 -2.87 0.02 -5.99
C THR A 73 -3.44 -1.33 -6.44
N THR A 74 -4.37 -1.36 -7.40
CA THR A 74 -4.84 -2.62 -7.99
C THR A 74 -3.70 -3.38 -8.66
N GLN A 75 -2.90 -2.71 -9.51
CA GLN A 75 -1.79 -3.35 -10.19
C GLN A 75 -0.70 -3.82 -9.20
N LEU A 76 -0.43 -3.06 -8.14
CA LEU A 76 0.46 -3.48 -7.05
C LEU A 76 0.04 -4.85 -6.51
N TRP A 77 -1.24 -5.04 -6.19
CA TRP A 77 -1.72 -6.30 -5.62
C TRP A 77 -1.64 -7.46 -6.61
N LEU A 78 -1.96 -7.23 -7.89
CA LEU A 78 -1.80 -8.24 -8.92
C LEU A 78 -0.33 -8.66 -9.06
N ASP A 79 0.59 -7.70 -9.09
CA ASP A 79 2.03 -7.96 -9.22
C ASP A 79 2.57 -8.73 -8.00
N VAL A 80 2.16 -8.37 -6.78
CA VAL A 80 2.54 -9.09 -5.55
C VAL A 80 2.00 -10.52 -5.56
N VAL A 81 0.73 -10.72 -5.92
CA VAL A 81 0.11 -12.05 -5.95
C VAL A 81 0.78 -12.94 -7.00
N ASN A 82 1.04 -12.43 -8.19
CA ASN A 82 1.75 -13.17 -9.23
C ASN A 82 3.18 -13.53 -8.79
N ASP A 83 3.93 -12.58 -8.22
CA ASP A 83 5.29 -12.82 -7.74
C ASP A 83 5.35 -13.85 -6.59
N LEU A 84 4.34 -13.92 -5.73
CA LEU A 84 4.26 -14.90 -4.65
C LEU A 84 3.86 -16.30 -5.13
N MET A 85 3.12 -16.41 -6.23
CA MET A 85 2.61 -17.69 -6.74
C MET A 85 3.49 -18.33 -7.82
N GLY A 86 4.43 -17.59 -8.40
CA GLY A 86 5.27 -18.04 -9.52
C GLY A 86 4.54 -18.05 -10.84
#